data_AF-A0AAW6YKV1-F1
#
_entry.id   AF-A0AAW6YKV1-F1
#
_cell.length_a   1.000
_cell.length_b   1.000
_cell.length_c   1.000
_cell.angle_alpha   90.00
_cell.angle_beta   90.00
_cell.angle_gamma   90.00
#
_symmetry.space_group_name_H-M   'P 1'
#
loop_
_entity.id
_entity.type
_entity.pdbx_description
1 polymer ?
#
loop_
_entity_poly.entity_id
_entity_poly.type
_entity_poly.pdbx_seq_one_letter_code
_entity_poly.pdbx_strand_id
1 'polypeptide(L)'
;MATFEVTEYGYSIQVQVDYIGADLFIQLTGGSHPHIGTVTTYCKENADKQVVRFPSHSGRFHKDDVLADVLLEEIAELLPQNCVITSGVHVDGISKEQIAGAFEMTKELASKIGTWLKIEKSPISHPKYQTIN
;
A
#
# COMPACT_ATOMS: atom_id res chain seq x y z
N MET A 1 5.64 -5.62 12.04
CA MET A 1 5.15 -6.05 10.71
C MET A 1 3.93 -6.96 10.82
N ALA A 2 2.81 -6.54 10.25
CA ALA A 2 1.59 -7.35 10.03
C ALA A 2 1.49 -7.76 8.56
N THR A 3 0.82 -8.88 8.27
CA THR A 3 0.65 -9.39 6.90
C THR A 3 -0.79 -9.80 6.69
N PHE A 4 -1.36 -9.36 5.56
CA PHE A 4 -2.73 -9.65 5.14
C PHE A 4 -2.69 -10.20 3.72
N GLU A 5 -3.52 -11.18 3.43
CA GLU A 5 -3.59 -11.80 2.11
C GLU A 5 -5.04 -12.07 1.76
N VAL A 6 -5.37 -11.90 0.48
CA VAL A 6 -6.64 -12.31 -0.11
C VAL A 6 -6.33 -13.13 -1.36
N THR A 7 -7.01 -14.26 -1.50
CA THR A 7 -6.90 -15.15 -2.67
C THR A 7 -8.27 -15.34 -3.27
N GLU A 8 -8.50 -14.70 -4.41
CA GLU A 8 -9.74 -14.76 -5.20
C GLU A 8 -9.35 -14.71 -6.68
N TYR A 9 -10.28 -15.00 -7.59
CA TYR A 9 -10.03 -14.89 -9.05
C TYR A 9 -8.80 -15.69 -9.56
N GLY A 10 -8.39 -16.72 -8.82
CA GLY A 10 -7.29 -17.62 -9.17
C GLY A 10 -5.88 -17.12 -8.87
N TYR A 11 -5.71 -16.05 -8.08
CA TYR A 11 -4.39 -15.59 -7.62
C TYR A 11 -4.49 -14.84 -6.28
N SER A 12 -3.35 -14.57 -5.66
CA SER A 12 -3.28 -13.89 -4.36
C SER A 12 -2.71 -12.48 -4.49
N ILE A 13 -3.23 -11.56 -3.67
CA ILE A 13 -2.62 -10.26 -3.37
C ILE A 13 -2.33 -10.23 -1.87
N GLN A 14 -1.12 -9.81 -1.52
CA GLN A 14 -0.64 -9.67 -0.15
C GLN A 14 -0.29 -8.22 0.14
N VAL A 15 -0.59 -7.78 1.36
CA VAL A 15 -0.09 -6.53 1.92
C VAL A 15 0.68 -6.79 3.21
N GLN A 16 1.93 -6.35 3.24
CA GLN A 16 2.72 -6.27 4.47
C GLN A 16 2.73 -4.82 4.95
N VAL A 17 2.46 -4.63 6.25
CA VAL A 17 2.42 -3.30 6.88
C VAL A 17 3.39 -3.28 8.05
N ASP A 18 4.31 -2.33 8.05
CA ASP A 18 5.25 -2.15 9.13
C ASP A 18 5.27 -0.71 9.65
N TYR A 19 5.38 -0.57 10.97
CA TYR A 19 5.59 0.72 11.59
C TYR A 19 7.07 1.07 11.52
N ILE A 20 7.38 2.23 10.92
CA ILE A 20 8.69 2.87 11.04
C ILE A 20 8.48 4.11 11.90
N GLY A 21 8.65 3.98 13.22
CA GLY A 21 8.21 5.05 14.12
C GLY A 21 6.68 5.19 14.11
N ALA A 22 6.20 6.40 13.82
CA ALA A 22 4.80 6.70 13.61
C ALA A 22 4.39 6.63 12.12
N ASP A 23 5.33 6.43 11.21
CA ASP A 23 5.06 6.27 9.79
C ASP A 23 4.77 4.79 9.46
N LEU A 24 4.09 4.56 8.33
CA LEU A 24 3.85 3.21 7.80
C LEU A 24 4.65 2.95 6.53
N PHE A 25 5.32 1.81 6.49
CA PHE A 25 5.77 1.20 5.25
C PHE A 25 4.83 0.08 4.84
N ILE A 26 4.34 0.15 3.60
CA ILE A 26 3.33 -0.77 3.08
C ILE A 26 3.84 -1.39 1.79
N GLN A 27 3.80 -2.71 1.70
CA GLN A 27 4.20 -3.48 0.53
C GLN A 27 2.98 -4.22 -0.01
N LEU A 28 2.41 -3.74 -1.13
CA LEU A 28 1.29 -4.36 -1.83
C LEU A 28 1.82 -5.12 -3.04
N THR A 29 1.79 -6.45 -2.99
CA THR A 29 2.36 -7.30 -4.06
C THR A 29 1.49 -8.51 -4.31
N GLY A 30 1.62 -9.13 -5.47
CA GLY A 30 0.83 -10.33 -5.77
C GLY A 30 0.94 -10.84 -7.19
N GLY A 31 0.10 -11.83 -7.47
CA GLY A 31 0.10 -12.54 -8.74
C GLY A 31 1.31 -13.47 -8.89
N SER A 32 1.53 -13.91 -10.13
CA SER A 32 2.61 -14.82 -10.54
C SER A 32 4.03 -14.20 -10.48
N HIS A 33 4.16 -12.88 -10.67
CA HIS A 33 5.46 -12.20 -10.74
C HIS A 33 5.45 -10.89 -9.93
N PRO A 34 5.29 -10.97 -8.60
CA PRO A 34 5.30 -9.77 -7.75
C PRO A 34 6.59 -8.98 -7.95
N HIS A 35 6.49 -7.65 -7.96
CA HIS A 35 7.61 -6.74 -8.22
C HIS A 35 7.34 -5.39 -7.54
N ILE A 36 8.20 -4.40 -7.76
CA ILE A 36 7.94 -3.00 -7.39
C ILE A 36 7.75 -2.22 -8.68
N GLY A 37 6.50 -1.98 -9.06
CA GLY A 37 6.13 -1.19 -10.22
C GLY A 37 6.00 0.29 -9.89
N THR A 38 5.47 0.62 -8.71
CA THR A 38 5.26 2.00 -8.28
C THR A 38 5.65 2.22 -6.81
N VAL A 39 5.94 3.48 -6.48
CA VAL A 39 6.08 3.98 -5.11
C VAL A 39 5.13 5.15 -4.94
N THR A 40 4.20 5.03 -4.00
CA THR A 40 3.30 6.10 -3.60
C THR A 40 3.72 6.60 -2.22
N THR A 41 3.97 7.90 -2.09
CA THR A 41 4.16 8.55 -0.78
C THR A 41 2.90 9.32 -0.42
N TYR A 42 2.59 9.37 0.87
CA TYR A 42 1.48 10.16 1.39
C TYR A 42 1.87 10.84 2.70
N CYS A 43 1.70 12.15 2.76
CA CYS A 43 1.90 12.95 3.96
C CYS A 43 0.53 13.26 4.61
N LYS A 44 0.30 12.76 5.83
CA LYS A 44 -0.99 12.93 6.50
C LYS A 44 -1.29 14.38 6.88
N GLU A 45 -0.28 15.16 7.24
CA GLU A 45 -0.44 16.53 7.73
C GLU A 45 -1.08 17.46 6.70
N ASN A 46 -0.68 17.33 5.43
CA ASN A 46 -1.13 18.19 4.34
C ASN A 46 -1.90 17.45 3.23
N ALA A 47 -2.18 16.15 3.43
CA ALA A 47 -2.80 15.26 2.46
C ALA A 47 -2.08 15.22 1.09
N ASP A 48 -0.76 15.47 1.05
CA ASP A 48 0.02 15.43 -0.19
C ASP A 48 0.33 13.99 -0.59
N LYS A 49 -0.01 13.62 -1.82
CA LYS A 49 0.25 12.31 -2.42
C LYS A 49 1.17 12.47 -3.62
N GLN A 50 2.26 11.71 -3.65
CA GLN A 50 3.17 11.67 -4.81
C GLN A 50 3.36 10.24 -5.28
N VAL A 51 3.59 10.07 -6.59
CA VAL A 51 3.75 8.75 -7.21
C VAL A 51 4.96 8.75 -8.13
N VAL A 52 5.84 7.77 -7.93
CA VAL A 52 6.88 7.38 -8.89
C VAL A 52 6.45 6.07 -9.54
N ARG A 53 6.48 6.04 -10.88
CA ARG A 53 6.26 4.81 -11.66
C ARG A 53 7.57 4.37 -12.26
N PHE A 54 7.92 3.10 -12.10
CA PHE A 54 9.11 2.53 -12.73
C PHE A 54 8.82 2.12 -14.18
N PRO A 55 9.84 2.16 -15.07
CA PRO A 55 9.69 1.68 -16.44
C PRO A 55 9.25 0.22 -16.48
N SER A 56 8.39 -0.08 -17.45
CA SER A 56 7.93 -1.42 -17.79
C SER A 56 8.39 -1.79 -19.21
N HIS A 57 7.75 -2.78 -19.81
CA HIS A 57 8.05 -3.25 -21.15
C HIS A 57 7.68 -2.22 -22.22
N SER A 58 8.45 -2.19 -23.30
CA SER A 58 8.18 -1.39 -24.50
C SER A 58 8.04 0.12 -24.23
N GLY A 59 8.85 0.66 -23.31
CA GLY A 59 8.86 2.10 -22.98
C GLY A 59 7.62 2.58 -22.21
N ARG A 60 6.79 1.67 -21.71
CA ARG A 60 5.66 2.01 -20.85
C ARG A 60 6.13 2.15 -19.40
N PHE A 61 5.21 2.59 -18.54
CA PHE A 61 5.40 2.61 -17.10
C PHE A 61 4.40 1.68 -16.42
N HIS A 62 4.81 1.14 -15.28
CA HIS A 62 3.93 0.41 -14.37
C HIS A 62 2.77 1.30 -13.87
N LYS A 63 1.66 0.67 -13.51
CA LYS A 63 0.41 1.36 -13.11
C LYS A 63 -0.15 0.83 -11.82
N ASP A 64 0.67 0.16 -11.02
CA ASP A 64 0.28 -0.48 -9.77
C ASP A 64 -0.18 0.54 -8.70
N ASP A 65 0.10 1.83 -8.93
CA ASP A 65 -0.39 2.94 -8.11
C ASP A 65 -1.91 3.01 -8.03
N VAL A 66 -2.63 2.45 -9.02
CA VAL A 66 -4.10 2.38 -8.95
C VAL A 66 -4.59 1.49 -7.80
N LEU A 67 -3.85 0.45 -7.41
CA LEU A 67 -4.17 -0.38 -6.25
C LEU A 67 -3.69 0.30 -4.96
N ALA A 68 -2.56 1.01 -5.00
CA ALA A 68 -2.12 1.84 -3.89
C ALA A 68 -3.18 2.91 -3.53
N ASP A 69 -3.80 3.51 -4.54
CA ASP A 69 -4.86 4.52 -4.36
C ASP A 69 -6.10 3.93 -3.66
N VAL A 70 -6.55 2.74 -4.08
CA VAL A 70 -7.67 2.03 -3.43
C VAL A 70 -7.36 1.75 -1.96
N LEU A 71 -6.14 1.30 -1.68
CA LEU A 71 -5.72 1.00 -0.31
C LEU A 71 -5.63 2.28 0.53
N LEU A 72 -5.04 3.34 -0.02
CA LEU A 72 -4.85 4.61 0.65
C LEU A 72 -6.17 5.31 0.98
N GLU A 73 -7.15 5.27 0.07
CA GLU A 73 -8.47 5.89 0.28
C GLU A 73 -9.14 5.41 1.58
N GLU A 74 -9.02 4.12 1.89
CA GLU A 74 -9.62 3.52 3.09
C GLU A 74 -8.82 3.83 4.37
N ILE A 75 -7.49 3.89 4.28
CA ILE A 75 -6.64 3.97 5.47
C ILE A 75 -6.14 5.38 5.79
N ALA A 76 -6.23 6.34 4.86
CA ALA A 76 -5.63 7.68 5.00
C ALA A 76 -6.08 8.41 6.26
N GLU A 77 -7.33 8.24 6.71
CA GLU A 77 -7.83 8.83 7.95
C GLU A 77 -7.38 8.11 9.22
N LEU A 78 -6.90 6.88 9.09
CA LEU A 78 -6.42 6.05 10.19
C LEU A 78 -4.90 6.13 10.38
N LEU A 79 -4.19 6.75 9.44
CA LEU A 79 -2.74 6.89 9.51
C LEU A 79 -2.33 7.78 10.69
N PRO A 80 -1.39 7.33 11.53
CA PRO A 80 -0.84 8.16 12.60
C PRO A 80 0.05 9.28 12.06
N GLN A 81 0.81 9.00 11.00
CA GLN A 81 1.65 9.98 10.30
C GLN A 81 1.75 9.63 8.81
N ASN A 82 2.93 9.63 8.20
CA ASN A 82 3.09 9.44 6.77
C ASN A 82 3.01 7.97 6.40
N CYS A 83 2.80 7.67 5.12
CA CYS A 83 3.05 6.33 4.63
C CYS A 83 3.76 6.31 3.28
N VAL A 84 4.49 5.22 3.05
CA VAL A 84 5.05 4.86 1.75
C VAL A 84 4.48 3.51 1.36
N ILE A 85 3.87 3.44 0.18
CA ILE A 85 3.31 2.23 -0.42
C ILE A 85 4.17 1.85 -1.61
N THR A 86 4.80 0.69 -1.57
CA THR A 86 5.33 0.04 -2.78
C THR A 86 4.26 -0.87 -3.35
N SER A 87 4.09 -0.85 -4.67
CA SER A 87 3.07 -1.68 -5.33
C SER A 87 3.58 -2.37 -6.58
N GLY A 88 3.24 -3.65 -6.74
CA GLY A 88 3.51 -4.40 -7.97
C GLY A 88 2.83 -5.76 -7.99
N VAL A 89 1.81 -5.89 -8.83
CA VAL A 89 1.03 -7.11 -9.03
C VAL A 89 1.13 -7.52 -10.49
N HIS A 90 1.58 -8.74 -10.76
CA HIS A 90 1.66 -9.26 -12.12
C HIS A 90 1.07 -10.66 -12.22
N VAL A 91 0.08 -10.81 -13.08
CA VAL A 91 -0.51 -12.09 -13.46
C VAL A 91 -0.33 -12.27 -14.97
N ASP A 92 0.29 -13.37 -15.38
CA ASP A 92 0.44 -13.69 -16.80
C ASP A 92 -0.94 -13.85 -17.46
N GLY A 93 -1.14 -13.19 -18.60
CA GLY A 93 -2.39 -13.27 -19.34
C GLY A 93 -3.61 -12.78 -18.57
N ILE A 94 -3.43 -11.83 -17.64
CA ILE A 94 -4.51 -11.35 -16.77
C ILE A 94 -5.77 -10.97 -17.56
N SER A 95 -6.90 -11.57 -17.18
CA SER A 95 -8.20 -11.29 -17.79
C SER A 95 -8.81 -9.99 -17.25
N LYS A 96 -9.84 -9.46 -17.92
CA LYS A 96 -10.60 -8.29 -17.43
C LYS A 96 -11.28 -8.56 -16.09
N GLU A 97 -11.78 -9.78 -15.91
CA GLU A 97 -12.40 -10.22 -14.65
C GLU A 97 -11.37 -10.23 -13.53
N GLN A 98 -10.19 -10.78 -13.77
CA GLN A 98 -9.10 -10.74 -12.79
C GLN A 98 -8.62 -9.32 -12.50
N ILE A 99 -8.53 -8.45 -13.51
CA ILE A 99 -8.21 -7.02 -13.29
C ILE A 99 -9.25 -6.38 -12.36
N ALA A 100 -10.54 -6.60 -12.59
CA ALA A 100 -11.60 -6.09 -11.71
C ALA A 100 -11.50 -6.69 -10.29
N GLY A 101 -11.24 -8.00 -10.21
CA GLY A 101 -11.01 -8.72 -8.98
C GLY A 101 -9.82 -8.18 -8.17
N ALA A 102 -8.77 -7.67 -8.82
CA ALA A 102 -7.66 -7.01 -8.14
C ALA A 102 -8.15 -5.84 -7.26
N PHE A 103 -9.06 -5.00 -7.77
CA PHE A 103 -9.61 -3.88 -7.02
C PHE A 103 -10.45 -4.35 -5.83
N GLU A 104 -11.24 -5.41 -6.00
CA GLU A 104 -12.07 -5.98 -4.93
C GLU A 104 -11.22 -6.60 -3.82
N MET A 105 -10.23 -7.41 -4.19
CA MET A 105 -9.27 -7.98 -3.24
C MET A 105 -8.50 -6.87 -2.50
N THR A 106 -8.08 -5.81 -3.20
CA THR A 106 -7.40 -4.67 -2.57
C THR A 106 -8.33 -3.91 -1.61
N LYS A 107 -9.62 -3.74 -1.92
CA LYS A 107 -10.59 -3.15 -0.97
C LYS A 107 -10.75 -3.99 0.28
N GLU A 108 -10.82 -5.32 0.14
CA GLU A 108 -10.89 -6.21 1.31
C GLU A 108 -9.62 -6.11 2.16
N LEU A 109 -8.43 -6.13 1.52
CA LEU A 109 -7.15 -5.91 2.20
C LEU A 109 -7.12 -4.57 2.94
N ALA A 110 -7.59 -3.50 2.29
CA ALA A 110 -7.66 -2.17 2.89
C ALA A 110 -8.56 -2.15 4.13
N SER A 111 -9.70 -2.83 4.08
CA SER A 111 -10.60 -2.98 5.24
C SER A 111 -9.96 -3.76 6.39
N LYS A 112 -9.22 -4.85 6.09
CA LYS A 112 -8.46 -5.61 7.10
C LYS A 112 -7.39 -4.74 7.76
N ILE A 113 -6.65 -3.96 6.97
CA ILE A 113 -5.61 -3.03 7.47
C ILE A 113 -6.25 -1.92 8.29
N GLY A 114 -7.36 -1.32 7.82
CA GLY A 114 -8.07 -0.29 8.56
C GLY A 114 -8.61 -0.81 9.91
N THR A 115 -9.06 -2.06 9.96
CA THR A 115 -9.43 -2.71 11.23
C THR A 115 -8.21 -2.90 12.13
N TRP A 116 -7.09 -3.35 11.57
CA TRP A 116 -5.85 -3.50 12.32
C TRP A 116 -5.35 -2.17 12.88
N LEU A 117 -5.34 -1.08 12.10
CA LEU A 117 -4.92 0.26 12.54
C LEU A 117 -5.79 0.83 13.68
N LYS A 118 -7.06 0.41 13.78
CA LYS A 118 -7.95 0.83 14.88
C LYS A 118 -7.63 0.12 16.19
N ILE A 119 -7.02 -1.06 16.14
CA ILE A 119 -6.72 -1.92 17.29
C ILE A 119 -5.26 -1.75 17.70
N GLU A 120 -4.35 -1.89 16.74
CA GLU A 120 -2.92 -1.80 16.92
C GLU A 120 -2.51 -0.33 16.94
N LYS A 121 -1.94 0.11 18.05
CA LYS A 121 -1.41 1.48 18.18
C LYS A 121 0.06 1.49 17.77
N SER A 122 0.51 2.58 17.15
CA SER A 122 1.93 2.79 16.90
C SER A 122 2.71 2.62 18.21
N PRO A 123 3.76 1.77 18.24
CA PRO A 123 4.46 1.43 19.47
C PRO A 123 5.40 2.54 19.98
N ILE A 124 5.49 3.70 19.32
CA ILE A 124 6.60 4.64 19.50
C ILE A 124 6.10 6.04 19.93
N SER A 125 6.79 6.62 20.93
CA SER A 125 6.58 7.99 21.41
C SER A 125 7.18 9.03 20.46
N HIS A 126 6.52 10.18 20.30
CA HIS A 126 7.05 11.30 19.51
C HIS A 126 8.44 11.76 19.99
N PRO A 127 9.33 12.19 19.06
CA PRO A 127 10.65 12.71 19.41
C PRO A 127 10.52 13.95 20.30
N LYS A 128 11.39 14.05 21.31
CA LYS A 128 11.51 15.26 22.14
C LYS A 128 12.55 16.17 21.53
N TYR A 129 12.11 17.27 20.93
CA TYR A 129 13.02 18.29 20.42
C TYR A 129 13.53 19.15 21.59
N GLN A 130 14.84 19.36 21.65
CA GLN A 130 15.42 20.37 22.53
C GLN A 130 15.51 21.68 21.76
N THR A 131 14.93 22.75 22.30
CA THR A 131 15.16 24.10 21.79
C THR A 131 16.62 24.45 22.07
N ILE A 132 17.43 24.53 21.02
CA ILE A 132 18.78 25.06 21.13
C ILE A 132 18.62 26.58 21.14
N ASN A 133 18.82 27.19 22.30
CA ASN A 133 18.89 28.65 22.46
C ASN A 133 20.17 29.21 21.86
#